data_AF-A0AAU9CVC3-F1
#
_entry.id   AF-A0AAU9CVC3-F1
#
_cell.length_a   1.000
_cell.length_b   1.000
_cell.length_c   1.000
_cell.angle_alpha   90.00
_cell.angle_beta   90.00
_cell.angle_gamma   90.00
#
_symmetry.space_group_name_H-M   'P 1'
#
loop_
_entity.id
_entity.type
_entity.pdbx_description
1 polymer ?
#
loop_
_entity_poly.entity_id
_entity_poly.type
_entity_poly.pdbx_seq_one_letter_code
_entity_poly.pdbx_strand_id
1 'polypeptide(L)'
;MRKLATSLLATAVLFTACSDDNDDPAPDSGIKTSGYVLYTQAETNYWKYYETMPEGTIDNTQGKSYANFRTRMKGENFIISSNITSSKDAGMDKMVVNADGQLEKVGQLPVIAPSYYGAIKDKNTAFIDDVNDNDITIFDPETMTPTGKIDMSKAYREDDWTNQIYESFVIRGNDMFVATRPYTQKNTLWAGSELIYNHIDLRTNAFVKSIKFPDAVVVRRTEQNYVDEHGNIYIPTQGNSNIPNIKPNIVKIPAGQTDFDLNYDFKVVDAISPAHAKMPIQVMGKFTYHKNGKAYANISTSFPQEILAIFKEKPDFSQWTPEDFQKAFALLRSSSIGQYVELDLEAQTVKILPDMPGSSPYDSYLTIIDDKVYCGVLNPSENVNALYEYDPATGTTKKAFDISQGGRISGFFKLGE
;
A
#
# COMPACT_ATOMS: atom_id res chain seq x y z
N MET A 1 61.14 -14.36 58.59
CA MET A 1 60.14 -13.28 58.56
C MET A 1 59.54 -13.19 57.15
N ARG A 2 58.21 -13.27 57.06
CA ARG A 2 57.29 -12.66 56.08
C ARG A 2 57.76 -12.23 54.66
N LYS A 3 56.91 -12.68 53.71
CA LYS A 3 56.36 -12.02 52.49
C LYS A 3 57.23 -12.02 51.21
N LEU A 4 56.81 -12.70 50.13
CA LEU A 4 55.77 -12.42 49.10
C LEU A 4 56.17 -11.32 48.09
N ALA A 5 56.29 -11.70 46.81
CA ALA A 5 55.70 -11.00 45.66
C ALA A 5 55.87 -11.80 44.36
N THR A 6 54.77 -11.87 43.61
CA THR A 6 54.48 -12.68 42.41
C THR A 6 54.78 -11.89 41.12
N SER A 7 55.12 -12.56 40.01
CA SER A 7 54.79 -12.07 38.65
C SER A 7 54.81 -13.18 37.58
N LEU A 8 53.64 -13.32 36.96
CA LEU A 8 53.26 -13.76 35.60
C LEU A 8 54.22 -14.57 34.71
N LEU A 9 53.72 -15.73 34.25
CA LEU A 9 54.18 -16.42 33.04
C LEU A 9 53.02 -16.55 32.05
N ALA A 10 53.16 -15.95 30.87
CA ALA A 10 52.28 -16.13 29.74
C ALA A 10 52.56 -17.49 29.08
N THR A 11 51.53 -18.29 28.84
CA THR A 11 51.65 -19.53 28.06
C THR A 11 50.74 -19.44 26.86
N ALA A 12 51.34 -19.45 25.67
CA ALA A 12 50.66 -19.53 24.39
C ALA A 12 50.04 -20.93 24.22
N VAL A 13 48.78 -20.98 23.77
CA VAL A 13 48.15 -22.22 23.30
C VAL A 13 48.08 -22.17 21.78
N LEU A 14 48.81 -23.11 21.17
CA LEU A 14 48.76 -23.45 19.75
C LEU A 14 47.40 -24.09 19.45
N PHE A 15 46.63 -23.52 18.52
CA PHE A 15 45.51 -24.23 17.91
C PHE A 15 46.01 -24.98 16.67
N THR A 16 46.07 -26.30 16.80
CA THR A 16 46.24 -27.25 15.70
C THR A 16 44.90 -27.44 14.98
N ALA A 17 44.94 -27.30 13.66
CA ALA A 17 43.85 -27.62 12.74
C ALA A 17 43.53 -29.13 12.76
N CYS A 18 42.26 -29.46 12.95
CA CYS A 18 41.65 -30.70 12.45
C CYS A 18 40.58 -30.27 11.45
N SER A 19 40.77 -30.71 10.20
CA SER A 19 39.77 -30.68 9.14
C SER A 19 38.75 -31.78 9.41
N ASP A 20 37.53 -31.41 9.82
CA ASP A 20 36.36 -32.25 9.63
C ASP A 20 35.59 -31.67 8.44
N ASP A 21 35.64 -32.40 7.33
CA ASP A 21 34.75 -32.25 6.18
C ASP A 21 33.34 -32.65 6.63
N ASN A 22 32.65 -31.75 7.33
CA ASN A 22 31.20 -31.77 7.43
C ASN A 22 30.65 -30.75 6.44
N ASP A 23 30.48 -31.19 5.19
CA ASP A 23 29.42 -30.67 4.32
C ASP A 23 28.07 -31.14 4.89
N ASP A 24 27.72 -30.68 6.09
CA ASP A 24 26.33 -30.64 6.48
C ASP A 24 25.67 -29.63 5.55
N PRO A 25 24.64 -30.02 4.75
CA PRO A 25 23.87 -29.02 4.03
C PRO A 25 23.36 -28.03 5.07
N ALA A 26 23.56 -26.73 4.81
CA ALA A 26 22.99 -25.68 5.64
C ALA A 26 21.53 -26.04 5.93
N PRO A 27 21.06 -25.99 7.20
CA PRO A 27 19.70 -26.40 7.54
C PRO A 27 18.75 -25.69 6.58
N ASP A 28 17.94 -26.48 5.89
CA ASP A 28 16.91 -25.99 4.99
C ASP A 28 16.14 -24.91 5.74
N SER A 29 16.12 -23.69 5.20
CA SER A 29 15.66 -22.49 5.92
C SER A 29 14.21 -22.58 6.40
N GLY A 30 13.50 -23.67 6.08
CA GLY A 30 12.22 -24.04 6.63
C GLY A 30 11.11 -23.05 6.27
N ILE A 31 11.35 -22.11 5.35
CA ILE A 31 10.34 -21.15 4.93
C ILE A 31 9.47 -21.75 3.84
N LYS A 32 8.15 -21.51 3.91
CA LYS A 32 7.22 -21.85 2.83
C LYS A 32 7.44 -20.87 1.67
N THR A 33 7.51 -21.41 0.47
CA THR A 33 7.66 -20.65 -0.79
C THR A 33 6.44 -20.75 -1.71
N SER A 34 5.37 -21.35 -1.22
CA SER A 34 4.10 -21.52 -1.93
C SER A 34 2.94 -21.44 -0.95
N GLY A 35 1.73 -21.26 -1.48
CA GLY A 35 0.50 -21.15 -0.69
C GLY A 35 0.03 -19.70 -0.57
N TYR A 36 -0.91 -19.48 0.34
CA TYR A 36 -1.63 -18.23 0.49
C TYR A 36 -1.56 -17.72 1.92
N VAL A 37 -1.64 -16.41 1.99
CA VAL A 37 -1.61 -15.64 3.21
C VAL A 37 -2.85 -14.80 3.27
N LEU A 38 -3.58 -14.85 4.38
CA LEU A 38 -4.70 -13.97 4.66
C LEU A 38 -4.40 -13.06 5.86
N TYR A 39 -4.44 -11.75 5.62
CA TYR A 39 -4.37 -10.71 6.64
C TYR A 39 -5.73 -10.01 6.78
N THR A 40 -6.26 -10.00 7.99
CA THR A 40 -7.48 -9.24 8.34
C THR A 40 -7.22 -8.23 9.46
N GLN A 41 -7.91 -7.10 9.38
CA GLN A 41 -7.82 -6.01 10.35
C GLN A 41 -9.11 -5.92 11.18
N ALA A 42 -8.96 -6.03 12.49
CA ALA A 42 -9.97 -5.72 13.52
C ALA A 42 -9.33 -4.85 14.62
N GLU A 43 -9.86 -4.89 15.84
CA GLU A 43 -9.16 -4.34 17.02
C GLU A 43 -7.77 -4.96 17.18
N THR A 44 -7.67 -6.27 16.90
CA THR A 44 -6.41 -7.00 16.74
C THR A 44 -6.24 -7.41 15.28
N ASN A 45 -5.01 -7.46 14.79
CA ASN A 45 -4.70 -7.90 13.43
C ASN A 45 -4.49 -9.41 13.41
N TYR A 46 -5.13 -10.11 12.48
CA TYR A 46 -5.04 -11.57 12.38
C TYR A 46 -4.41 -11.99 11.07
N TRP A 47 -3.69 -13.10 11.12
CA TRP A 47 -2.96 -13.62 9.99
C TRP A 47 -2.99 -15.14 9.95
N LYS A 48 -3.22 -15.70 8.77
CA LYS A 48 -3.29 -17.15 8.59
C LYS A 48 -2.74 -17.60 7.25
N TYR A 49 -1.96 -18.66 7.29
CA TYR A 49 -1.44 -19.34 6.11
C TYR A 49 -2.39 -20.45 5.65
N TYR A 50 -2.43 -20.68 4.35
CA TYR A 50 -3.14 -21.77 3.70
C TYR A 50 -2.25 -22.38 2.62
N GLU A 51 -2.09 -23.70 2.63
CA GLU A 51 -1.30 -24.40 1.60
C GLU A 51 -1.93 -24.26 0.19
N THR A 52 -3.25 -24.12 0.14
CA THR A 52 -4.05 -23.94 -1.08
C THR A 52 -5.02 -22.77 -0.91
N MET A 53 -5.69 -22.35 -2.00
CA MET A 53 -6.69 -21.28 -1.94
C MET A 53 -7.75 -21.64 -0.88
N PRO A 54 -8.00 -20.78 0.13
CA PRO A 54 -9.05 -21.03 1.10
C PRO A 54 -10.43 -21.03 0.44
N GLU A 55 -11.32 -21.88 0.94
CA GLU A 55 -12.70 -22.03 0.46
C GLU A 55 -13.70 -21.96 1.62
N GLY A 56 -14.95 -21.60 1.30
CA GLY A 56 -16.05 -21.58 2.25
C GLY A 56 -15.98 -20.42 3.24
N THR A 57 -16.32 -20.67 4.51
CA THR A 57 -16.36 -19.65 5.56
C THR A 57 -15.15 -19.75 6.47
N ILE A 58 -14.40 -18.67 6.58
CA ILE A 58 -13.14 -18.58 7.32
C ILE A 58 -13.33 -17.83 8.63
N ASP A 59 -12.91 -18.46 9.74
CA ASP A 59 -12.57 -17.78 10.98
C ASP A 59 -11.07 -17.49 10.99
N ASN A 60 -10.71 -16.21 10.80
CA ASN A 60 -9.30 -15.80 10.78
C ASN A 60 -8.71 -15.63 12.18
N THR A 61 -9.52 -15.67 13.24
CA THR A 61 -9.03 -15.62 14.64
C THR A 61 -8.30 -16.88 15.05
N GLN A 62 -8.49 -17.98 14.32
CA GLN A 62 -7.71 -19.22 14.46
C GLN A 62 -6.27 -19.10 13.92
N GLY A 63 -5.93 -17.96 13.31
CA GLY A 63 -4.58 -17.61 12.91
C GLY A 63 -3.78 -16.95 14.05
N LYS A 64 -2.61 -16.42 13.71
CA LYS A 64 -1.78 -15.67 14.65
C LYS A 64 -2.23 -14.23 14.72
N SER A 65 -2.24 -13.67 15.93
CA SER A 65 -2.63 -12.29 16.18
C SER A 65 -1.43 -11.39 16.45
N TYR A 66 -1.48 -10.16 15.96
CA TYR A 66 -0.48 -9.12 16.24
C TYR A 66 -1.17 -7.83 16.69
N ALA A 67 -0.55 -7.13 17.65
CA ALA A 67 -1.05 -5.85 18.16
C ALA A 67 -1.03 -4.77 17.05
N ASN A 68 -0.03 -4.82 16.17
CA ASN A 68 0.00 -4.04 14.95
C ASN A 68 0.50 -4.93 13.81
N PHE A 69 -0.04 -4.75 12.61
CA PHE A 69 0.49 -5.36 11.41
C PHE A 69 -0.06 -4.60 10.23
N ARG A 70 0.79 -4.04 9.39
CA ARG A 70 0.40 -3.42 8.13
C ARG A 70 1.43 -3.80 7.10
N THR A 71 1.01 -4.50 6.05
CA THR A 71 1.86 -4.81 4.91
C THR A 71 2.33 -3.51 4.25
N ARG A 72 3.65 -3.35 4.15
CA ARG A 72 4.28 -2.16 3.54
C ARG A 72 4.89 -2.47 2.20
N MET A 73 5.64 -3.57 2.14
CA MET A 73 6.23 -4.11 0.93
C MET A 73 6.12 -5.63 0.95
N LYS A 74 6.12 -6.23 -0.23
CA LYS A 74 6.05 -7.68 -0.43
C LYS A 74 7.21 -8.09 -1.33
N GLY A 75 7.99 -9.06 -0.88
CA GLY A 75 8.84 -9.84 -1.75
C GLY A 75 8.19 -11.19 -2.04
N GLU A 76 8.82 -11.99 -2.88
CA GLU A 76 8.31 -13.29 -3.35
C GLU A 76 7.84 -14.22 -2.21
N ASN A 77 8.62 -14.28 -1.13
CA ASN A 77 8.40 -15.21 -0.01
C ASN A 77 8.42 -14.51 1.37
N PHE A 78 8.32 -13.18 1.40
CA PHE A 78 8.36 -12.42 2.64
C PHE A 78 7.52 -11.14 2.56
N ILE A 79 7.11 -10.67 3.73
CA ILE A 79 6.42 -9.39 3.89
C ILE A 79 7.31 -8.48 4.73
N ILE A 80 7.47 -7.23 4.32
CA ILE A 80 7.95 -6.17 5.21
C ILE A 80 6.73 -5.45 5.75
N SER A 81 6.51 -5.54 7.06
CA SER A 81 5.40 -4.92 7.77
C SER A 81 5.85 -3.73 8.61
N SER A 82 4.88 -2.95 9.10
CA SER A 82 5.12 -2.11 10.28
C SER A 82 5.59 -2.96 11.47
N ASN A 83 6.20 -2.31 12.47
CA ASN A 83 6.50 -2.95 13.75
C ASN A 83 5.27 -3.70 14.31
N ILE A 84 5.43 -4.99 14.58
CA ILE A 84 4.31 -5.88 14.90
C ILE A 84 3.80 -5.75 16.34
N THR A 85 4.60 -5.14 17.21
CA THR A 85 4.31 -4.95 18.64
C THR A 85 3.47 -3.70 18.87
N SER A 86 3.75 -2.62 18.13
CA SER A 86 3.11 -1.32 18.34
C SER A 86 3.20 -0.45 17.08
N SER A 87 2.16 0.34 16.82
CA SER A 87 2.15 1.31 15.72
C SER A 87 2.95 2.59 16.02
N LYS A 88 3.37 2.77 17.27
CA LYS A 88 4.18 3.92 17.73
C LYS A 88 5.67 3.63 17.72
N ASP A 89 6.04 2.36 17.68
CA ASP A 89 7.42 1.94 17.78
C ASP A 89 8.09 2.06 16.41
N ALA A 90 9.35 2.48 16.43
CA ALA A 90 10.19 2.47 15.25
C ALA A 90 10.46 1.03 14.77
N GLY A 91 10.89 0.92 13.52
CA GLY A 91 11.29 -0.34 12.92
C GLY A 91 10.24 -0.92 11.96
N MET A 92 10.74 -1.65 10.98
CA MET A 92 9.91 -2.44 10.06
C MET A 92 10.33 -3.90 10.14
N ASP A 93 9.36 -4.78 10.33
CA ASP A 93 9.65 -6.19 10.54
C ASP A 93 9.58 -6.95 9.23
N LYS A 94 10.57 -7.83 9.01
CA LYS A 94 10.54 -8.81 7.93
C LYS A 94 9.91 -10.09 8.44
N MET A 95 8.87 -10.52 7.76
CA MET A 95 8.00 -11.61 8.15
C MET A 95 8.02 -12.68 7.06
N VAL A 96 8.19 -13.94 7.46
CA VAL A 96 8.14 -15.12 6.57
C VAL A 96 7.17 -16.15 7.13
N VAL A 97 6.71 -17.07 6.29
CA VAL A 97 5.98 -18.26 6.75
C VAL A 97 6.98 -19.37 7.00
N ASN A 98 7.03 -19.88 8.22
CA ASN A 98 7.87 -21.01 8.57
C ASN A 98 7.23 -22.35 8.18
N ALA A 99 7.92 -23.46 8.44
CA ALA A 99 7.54 -24.79 7.98
C ALA A 99 6.19 -25.25 8.52
N ASP A 100 5.84 -24.77 9.73
CA ASP A 100 4.58 -25.04 10.42
C ASP A 100 3.41 -24.15 9.94
N GLY A 101 3.63 -23.32 8.92
CA GLY A 101 2.63 -22.40 8.40
C GLY A 101 2.38 -21.19 9.31
N GLN A 102 3.33 -20.87 10.21
CA GLN A 102 3.21 -19.72 11.10
C GLN A 102 4.00 -18.53 10.55
N LEU A 103 3.44 -17.32 10.70
CA LEU A 103 4.17 -16.11 10.38
C LEU A 103 5.20 -15.79 11.48
N GLU A 104 6.45 -15.60 11.08
CA GLU A 104 7.59 -15.39 11.96
C GLU A 104 8.40 -14.18 11.54
N LYS A 105 8.85 -13.41 12.54
CA LYS A 105 9.76 -12.28 12.33
C LYS A 105 11.18 -12.81 12.21
N VAL A 106 11.82 -12.59 11.06
CA VAL A 106 13.19 -13.03 10.77
C VAL A 106 14.19 -11.89 10.63
N GLY A 107 13.71 -10.64 10.69
CA GLY A 107 14.57 -9.46 10.66
C GLY A 107 13.80 -8.20 11.02
N GLN A 108 14.53 -7.13 11.27
CA GLN A 108 13.96 -5.80 11.48
C GLN A 108 14.89 -4.75 10.87
N LEU A 109 14.33 -3.86 10.06
CA LEU A 109 15.02 -2.67 9.58
C LEU A 109 14.93 -1.63 10.70
N PRO A 110 16.06 -1.19 11.28
CA PRO A 110 16.04 -0.07 12.22
C PRO A 110 15.80 1.23 11.45
N VAL A 111 14.63 1.84 11.64
CA VAL A 111 14.31 3.20 11.18
C VAL A 111 14.18 4.11 12.40
N ILE A 112 14.50 5.39 12.25
CA ILE A 112 14.54 6.32 13.39
C ILE A 112 13.14 6.77 13.85
N ALA A 113 12.13 6.59 13.00
CA ALA A 113 10.73 6.87 13.28
C ALA A 113 9.82 5.83 12.61
N PRO A 114 8.51 5.77 12.93
CA PRO A 114 7.58 4.91 12.22
C PRO A 114 7.53 5.26 10.73
N SER A 115 8.13 4.42 9.87
CA SER A 115 8.06 4.54 8.42
C SER A 115 6.83 3.83 7.85
N TYR A 116 6.28 4.36 6.76
CA TYR A 116 4.97 3.94 6.26
C TYR A 116 4.97 3.36 4.85
N TYR A 117 5.87 3.80 3.95
CA TYR A 117 5.76 3.53 2.52
C TYR A 117 7.13 3.31 1.90
N GLY A 118 7.19 2.38 0.94
CA GLY A 118 8.42 2.02 0.24
C GLY A 118 8.15 1.12 -0.95
N ALA A 119 9.23 0.74 -1.64
CA ALA A 119 9.20 -0.22 -2.73
C ALA A 119 10.46 -1.10 -2.70
N ILE A 120 10.29 -2.37 -3.06
CA ILE A 120 11.41 -3.27 -3.35
C ILE A 120 11.71 -3.15 -4.83
N LYS A 121 12.97 -2.86 -5.18
CA LYS A 121 13.44 -2.78 -6.56
C LYS A 121 13.90 -4.14 -7.06
N ASP A 122 14.69 -4.82 -6.24
CA ASP A 122 15.31 -6.10 -6.54
C ASP A 122 15.70 -6.81 -5.22
N LYS A 123 16.37 -7.96 -5.35
CA LYS A 123 16.73 -8.82 -4.21
C LYS A 123 17.53 -8.09 -3.12
N ASN A 124 18.37 -7.12 -3.48
CA ASN A 124 19.31 -6.46 -2.57
C ASN A 124 19.05 -4.97 -2.42
N THR A 125 18.00 -4.44 -3.04
CA THR A 125 17.71 -3.00 -3.03
C THR A 125 16.22 -2.75 -2.80
N ALA A 126 15.93 -2.03 -1.73
CA ALA A 126 14.62 -1.49 -1.42
C ALA A 126 14.75 -0.07 -0.88
N PHE A 127 13.65 0.67 -0.98
CA PHE A 127 13.55 2.06 -0.57
C PHE A 127 12.42 2.22 0.43
N ILE A 128 12.64 3.06 1.44
CA ILE A 128 11.60 3.41 2.42
C ILE A 128 11.68 4.89 2.72
N ASP A 129 10.52 5.51 2.86
CA ASP A 129 10.37 6.82 3.47
C ASP A 129 10.94 6.84 4.90
N ASP A 130 11.82 7.79 5.19
CA ASP A 130 12.30 8.04 6.54
C ASP A 130 11.62 9.27 7.13
N VAL A 131 10.54 9.02 7.88
CA VAL A 131 9.69 10.09 8.40
C VAL A 131 10.53 11.01 9.29
N ASN A 132 10.49 12.31 8.98
CA ASN A 132 11.18 13.43 9.67
C ASN A 132 12.63 13.72 9.28
N ASP A 133 13.27 12.99 8.34
CA ASP A 133 14.68 13.27 7.95
C ASP A 133 14.83 13.99 6.60
N ASN A 134 13.74 14.20 5.86
CA ASN A 134 13.77 14.63 4.44
C ASN A 134 14.63 13.72 3.55
N ASP A 135 14.75 12.45 3.90
CA ASP A 135 15.54 11.47 3.17
C ASP A 135 14.69 10.25 2.82
N ILE A 136 15.13 9.51 1.80
CA ILE A 136 14.66 8.15 1.53
C ILE A 136 15.79 7.19 1.85
N THR A 137 15.54 6.24 2.74
CA THR A 137 16.51 5.22 3.14
C THR A 137 16.56 4.12 2.09
N ILE A 138 17.77 3.79 1.64
CA ILE A 138 18.07 2.62 0.82
C ILE A 138 18.50 1.50 1.76
N PHE A 139 17.95 0.30 1.60
CA PHE A 139 18.30 -0.85 2.41
C PHE A 139 18.30 -2.15 1.61
N ASP A 140 19.03 -3.15 2.11
CA ASP A 140 19.00 -4.50 1.57
C ASP A 140 17.83 -5.27 2.23
N PRO A 141 16.82 -5.72 1.47
CA PRO A 141 15.66 -6.42 2.04
C PRO A 141 15.95 -7.88 2.41
N GLU A 142 17.05 -8.48 1.96
CA GLU A 142 17.51 -9.80 2.41
C GLU A 142 18.00 -9.72 3.85
N THR A 143 18.88 -8.75 4.15
CA THR A 143 19.54 -8.57 5.46
C THR A 143 18.85 -7.57 6.38
N MET A 144 17.86 -6.81 5.89
CA MET A 144 17.19 -5.71 6.60
C MET A 144 18.15 -4.63 7.12
N THR A 145 19.23 -4.36 6.38
CA THR A 145 20.28 -3.40 6.78
C THR A 145 20.25 -2.16 5.89
N PRO A 146 20.30 -0.92 6.43
CA PRO A 146 20.46 0.29 5.64
C PRO A 146 21.77 0.28 4.86
N THR A 147 21.73 0.62 3.58
CA THR A 147 22.88 0.63 2.67
C THR A 147 23.19 2.03 2.13
N GLY A 148 22.27 2.98 2.29
CA GLY A 148 22.47 4.36 1.86
C GLY A 148 21.23 5.22 2.05
N LYS A 149 21.28 6.44 1.52
CA LYS A 149 20.18 7.39 1.56
C LYS A 149 20.14 8.25 0.31
N ILE A 150 18.95 8.70 -0.06
CA ILE A 150 18.71 9.71 -1.10
C ILE A 150 18.34 11.00 -0.39
N ASP A 151 19.16 12.04 -0.59
CA ASP A 151 18.92 13.39 -0.06
C ASP A 151 17.74 14.04 -0.80
N MET A 152 16.64 14.30 -0.08
CA MET A 152 15.46 14.97 -0.61
C MET A 152 15.32 16.42 -0.11
N SER A 153 16.38 17.03 0.44
CA SER A 153 16.38 18.42 0.91
C SER A 153 16.02 19.45 -0.17
N LYS A 154 16.17 19.09 -1.45
CA LYS A 154 15.82 19.93 -2.61
C LYS A 154 14.43 19.65 -3.18
N ALA A 155 13.69 18.69 -2.62
CA ALA A 155 12.30 18.44 -3.01
C ALA A 155 11.43 19.67 -2.71
N TYR A 156 10.41 19.88 -3.53
CA TYR A 156 9.45 20.96 -3.34
C TYR A 156 8.79 20.90 -1.97
N ARG A 157 8.74 22.05 -1.29
CA ARG A 157 8.12 22.22 0.02
C ARG A 157 7.57 23.64 0.15
N GLU A 158 6.37 23.76 0.72
CA GLU A 158 5.80 25.05 1.12
C GLU A 158 6.29 25.45 2.51
N ASP A 159 6.30 26.76 2.77
CA ASP A 159 6.77 27.33 4.04
C ASP A 159 5.96 26.87 5.27
N ASP A 160 4.67 26.55 5.09
CA ASP A 160 3.77 26.17 6.19
C ASP A 160 3.75 24.66 6.50
N TRP A 161 4.52 23.86 5.74
CA TRP A 161 4.63 22.42 5.95
C TRP A 161 5.51 22.12 7.16
N THR A 162 4.95 21.46 8.17
CA THR A 162 5.68 20.99 9.35
C THR A 162 6.51 19.76 9.05
N ASN A 163 6.01 18.88 8.17
CA ASN A 163 6.70 17.68 7.74
C ASN A 163 6.24 17.27 6.33
N GLN A 164 7.01 16.39 5.68
CA GLN A 164 6.66 15.72 4.45
C GLN A 164 6.92 14.23 4.60
N ILE A 165 6.01 13.42 4.06
CA ILE A 165 6.16 11.97 3.98
C ILE A 165 6.18 11.59 2.51
N TYR A 166 7.13 10.75 2.12
CA TYR A 166 7.16 10.18 0.78
C TYR A 166 6.28 8.93 0.74
N GLU A 167 5.42 8.84 -0.28
CA GLU A 167 4.54 7.69 -0.47
C GLU A 167 4.43 7.30 -1.94
N SER A 168 3.73 6.21 -2.25
CA SER A 168 3.52 5.71 -3.61
C SER A 168 4.82 5.62 -4.43
N PHE A 169 5.78 4.84 -3.94
CA PHE A 169 7.05 4.61 -4.62
C PHE A 169 6.81 3.81 -5.91
N VAL A 170 7.08 4.44 -7.05
CA VAL A 170 6.98 3.81 -8.37
C VAL A 170 8.35 3.72 -9.00
N ILE A 171 8.80 2.51 -9.28
CA ILE A 171 10.07 2.25 -9.93
C ILE A 171 9.80 1.90 -11.39
N ARG A 172 10.45 2.60 -12.31
CA ARG A 172 10.43 2.32 -13.74
C ARG A 172 11.85 2.36 -14.29
N GLY A 173 12.45 1.17 -14.44
CA GLY A 173 13.85 1.06 -14.86
C GLY A 173 14.78 1.71 -13.84
N ASN A 174 15.48 2.77 -14.26
CA ASN A 174 16.37 3.55 -13.39
C ASN A 174 15.73 4.83 -12.85
N ASP A 175 14.45 5.05 -13.09
CA ASP A 175 13.72 6.17 -12.52
C ASP A 175 12.88 5.70 -11.32
N MET A 176 12.87 6.49 -10.27
CA MET A 176 11.89 6.36 -9.19
C MET A 176 11.07 7.64 -9.07
N PHE A 177 9.76 7.45 -8.94
CA PHE A 177 8.78 8.51 -8.74
C PHE A 177 8.12 8.31 -7.37
N VAL A 178 8.17 9.33 -6.51
CA VAL A 178 7.61 9.26 -5.15
C VAL A 178 6.69 10.43 -4.89
N ALA A 179 5.49 10.18 -4.40
CA ALA A 179 4.53 11.22 -4.04
C ALA A 179 4.99 11.96 -2.78
N THR A 180 4.83 13.28 -2.76
CA THR A 180 4.96 14.06 -1.53
C THR A 180 3.60 14.15 -0.85
N ARG A 181 3.52 13.73 0.41
CA ARG A 181 2.39 13.99 1.28
C ARG A 181 2.74 15.02 2.35
N PRO A 182 2.21 16.25 2.24
CA PRO A 182 2.51 17.29 3.21
C PRO A 182 1.73 17.13 4.51
N TYR A 183 2.33 17.57 5.62
CA TYR A 183 1.66 17.89 6.87
C TYR A 183 1.78 19.39 7.12
N THR A 184 0.67 20.04 7.45
CA THR A 184 0.65 21.45 7.84
C THR A 184 0.37 21.58 9.34
N GLN A 185 0.66 22.75 9.93
CA GLN A 185 0.41 23.04 11.35
C GLN A 185 -1.05 22.83 11.79
N LYS A 186 -2.01 22.87 10.86
CA LYS A 186 -3.42 22.64 11.13
C LYS A 186 -3.79 21.15 11.24
N ASN A 187 -2.83 20.24 11.07
CA ASN A 187 -3.04 18.80 11.00
C ASN A 187 -4.10 18.40 9.95
N THR A 188 -4.37 19.30 9.00
CA THR A 188 -5.27 19.06 7.88
C THR A 188 -4.53 18.17 6.91
N LEU A 189 -4.86 16.88 6.97
CA LEU A 189 -4.69 16.01 5.83
C LEU A 189 -5.26 16.75 4.61
N TRP A 190 -4.55 16.70 3.48
CA TRP A 190 -5.05 17.16 2.18
C TRP A 190 -5.01 18.68 1.92
N ALA A 191 -4.08 19.42 2.52
CA ALA A 191 -3.95 20.87 2.33
C ALA A 191 -3.52 21.32 0.91
N GLY A 192 -3.35 20.40 -0.04
CA GLY A 192 -2.96 20.71 -1.41
C GLY A 192 -4.10 20.48 -2.41
N SER A 193 -4.20 21.35 -3.40
CA SER A 193 -4.99 21.14 -4.62
C SER A 193 -4.17 20.50 -5.75
N GLU A 194 -2.90 20.21 -5.51
CA GLU A 194 -1.97 19.65 -6.50
C GLU A 194 -1.43 18.30 -6.04
N LEU A 195 -1.25 17.41 -7.00
CA LEU A 195 -0.50 16.17 -6.83
C LEU A 195 0.97 16.48 -7.06
N ILE A 196 1.82 16.12 -6.10
CA ILE A 196 3.26 16.39 -6.16
C ILE A 196 3.99 15.06 -6.15
N TYR A 197 4.82 14.83 -7.16
CA TYR A 197 5.75 13.70 -7.24
C TYR A 197 7.19 14.20 -7.36
N ASN A 198 8.15 13.39 -6.94
CA ASN A 198 9.57 13.66 -7.07
C ASN A 198 10.20 12.59 -7.94
N HIS A 199 10.97 13.02 -8.93
CA HIS A 199 11.76 12.15 -9.79
C HIS A 199 13.18 12.01 -9.21
N ILE A 200 13.62 10.75 -9.10
CA ILE A 200 14.92 10.34 -8.59
C ILE A 200 15.59 9.46 -9.64
N ASP A 201 16.86 9.74 -9.94
CA ASP A 201 17.70 8.87 -10.78
C ASP A 201 18.37 7.82 -9.90
N LEU A 202 18.03 6.55 -10.12
CA LEU A 202 18.54 5.39 -9.38
C LEU A 202 19.93 4.95 -9.83
N ARG A 203 20.49 5.48 -10.92
CA ARG A 203 21.90 5.24 -11.28
C ARG A 203 22.84 5.98 -10.33
N THR A 204 22.41 7.16 -9.88
CA THR A 204 23.18 8.04 -8.99
C THR A 204 22.59 8.15 -7.60
N ASN A 205 21.42 7.54 -7.34
CA ASN A 205 20.64 7.69 -6.12
C ASN A 205 20.42 9.15 -5.72
N ALA A 206 20.03 9.98 -6.70
CA ALA A 206 19.93 11.43 -6.51
C ALA A 206 18.55 11.96 -6.90
N PHE A 207 18.02 12.86 -6.07
CA PHE A 207 16.88 13.69 -6.42
C PHE A 207 17.18 14.52 -7.67
N VAL A 208 16.25 14.55 -8.61
CA VAL A 208 16.36 15.30 -9.87
C VAL A 208 15.46 16.54 -9.84
N LYS A 209 14.15 16.34 -9.64
CA LYS A 209 13.15 17.41 -9.65
C LYS A 209 11.84 17.00 -8.98
N SER A 210 11.03 17.97 -8.59
CA SER A 210 9.62 17.78 -8.26
C SER A 210 8.74 18.13 -9.46
N ILE A 211 7.69 17.37 -9.68
CA ILE A 211 6.69 17.53 -10.74
C ILE A 211 5.30 17.64 -10.13
N LYS A 212 4.41 18.37 -10.79
CA LYS A 212 3.08 18.71 -10.27
C LYS A 212 1.98 18.39 -11.27
N PHE A 213 0.82 17.98 -10.78
CA PHE A 213 -0.43 17.88 -11.54
C PHE A 213 -1.53 18.65 -10.80
N PRO A 214 -2.24 19.57 -11.45
CA PRO A 214 -3.27 20.39 -10.79
C PRO A 214 -4.56 19.60 -10.50
N ASP A 215 -5.36 20.09 -9.55
CA ASP A 215 -6.69 19.58 -9.21
C ASP A 215 -6.74 18.07 -8.93
N ALA A 216 -5.73 17.57 -8.23
CA ALA A 216 -5.52 16.15 -7.97
C ALA A 216 -4.89 15.92 -6.58
N VAL A 217 -5.31 14.87 -5.87
CA VAL A 217 -4.72 14.50 -4.57
C VAL A 217 -4.48 13.00 -4.45
N VAL A 218 -3.28 12.64 -3.99
CA VAL A 218 -2.76 11.27 -3.99
C VAL A 218 -3.69 10.24 -3.31
N VAL A 219 -3.80 9.02 -3.86
CA VAL A 219 -4.36 7.88 -3.13
C VAL A 219 -3.34 7.37 -2.12
N ARG A 220 -3.74 7.33 -0.84
CA ARG A 220 -3.02 6.56 0.17
C ARG A 220 -3.24 5.08 -0.07
N ARG A 221 -2.22 4.32 -0.53
CA ARG A 221 -2.05 2.88 -0.22
C ARG A 221 -0.79 2.28 -0.85
N THR A 222 -0.19 1.36 -0.09
CA THR A 222 0.86 0.42 -0.51
C THR A 222 0.29 -0.66 -1.44
N GLU A 223 1.17 -1.21 -2.30
CA GLU A 223 0.96 -2.41 -3.13
C GLU A 223 0.25 -2.24 -4.48
N GLN A 224 0.32 -1.06 -5.10
CA GLN A 224 -0.32 -0.85 -6.40
C GLN A 224 0.70 -1.03 -7.53
N ASN A 225 0.35 -1.87 -8.50
CA ASN A 225 1.05 -1.91 -9.77
C ASN A 225 0.62 -0.69 -10.59
N TYR A 226 1.58 0.15 -10.98
CA TYR A 226 1.32 1.44 -11.66
C TYR A 226 1.88 1.50 -13.08
N VAL A 227 2.77 0.58 -13.43
CA VAL A 227 3.55 0.66 -14.68
C VAL A 227 3.00 -0.35 -15.67
N ASP A 228 2.67 0.09 -16.87
CA ASP A 228 2.25 -0.80 -17.95
C ASP A 228 3.46 -1.44 -18.68
N GLU A 229 3.18 -2.40 -19.56
CA GLU A 229 4.17 -3.07 -20.40
C GLU A 229 4.97 -2.13 -21.33
N HIS A 230 4.46 -0.93 -21.57
CA HIS A 230 5.11 0.09 -22.39
C HIS A 230 5.93 1.09 -21.56
N GLY A 231 5.86 1.02 -20.23
CA GLY A 231 6.52 1.93 -19.30
C GLY A 231 5.75 3.22 -19.02
N ASN A 232 4.47 3.34 -19.37
CA ASN A 232 3.63 4.41 -18.85
C ASN A 232 3.35 4.16 -17.37
N ILE A 233 3.37 5.23 -16.58
CA ILE A 233 2.98 5.17 -15.17
C ILE A 233 1.60 5.80 -15.04
N TYR A 234 0.63 5.04 -14.54
CA TYR A 234 -0.71 5.50 -14.26
C TYR A 234 -0.88 5.72 -12.76
N ILE A 235 -1.13 6.96 -12.36
CA ILE A 235 -1.17 7.38 -10.96
C ILE A 235 -2.63 7.68 -10.58
N PRO A 236 -3.24 6.87 -9.70
CA PRO A 236 -4.58 7.08 -9.20
C PRO A 236 -4.61 8.15 -8.10
N THR A 237 -5.71 8.89 -8.05
CA THR A 237 -5.97 9.93 -7.04
C THR A 237 -7.28 9.65 -6.32
N GLN A 238 -7.36 9.96 -5.02
CA GLN A 238 -8.51 9.53 -4.20
C GLN A 238 -9.74 10.41 -4.40
N GLY A 239 -9.56 11.61 -4.97
CA GLY A 239 -10.45 12.74 -4.75
C GLY A 239 -10.23 13.36 -3.36
N ASN A 240 -10.76 14.56 -3.13
CA ASN A 240 -10.64 15.25 -1.85
C ASN A 240 -12.02 15.52 -1.26
N SER A 241 -12.33 14.88 -0.12
CA SER A 241 -13.58 15.16 0.60
C SER A 241 -13.57 16.50 1.34
N ASN A 242 -12.38 17.08 1.57
CA ASN A 242 -12.20 18.33 2.31
C ASN A 242 -11.99 19.54 1.40
N ILE A 243 -11.58 19.32 0.14
CA ILE A 243 -11.50 20.35 -0.89
C ILE A 243 -12.55 20.05 -1.96
N PRO A 244 -13.64 20.82 -1.99
CA PRO A 244 -14.70 20.69 -2.97
C PRO A 244 -14.17 20.62 -4.41
N ASN A 245 -14.83 19.82 -5.25
CA ASN A 245 -14.54 19.67 -6.69
C ASN A 245 -13.22 18.98 -7.08
N ILE A 246 -12.37 18.56 -6.15
CA ILE A 246 -11.25 17.67 -6.49
C ILE A 246 -11.78 16.24 -6.63
N LYS A 247 -12.06 15.86 -7.88
CA LYS A 247 -12.55 14.53 -8.24
C LYS A 247 -11.41 13.51 -8.32
N PRO A 248 -11.66 12.23 -8.02
CA PRO A 248 -10.71 11.16 -8.29
C PRO A 248 -10.47 11.07 -9.79
N ASN A 249 -9.20 10.94 -10.14
CA ASN A 249 -8.73 10.79 -11.50
C ASN A 249 -7.55 9.82 -11.56
N ILE A 250 -7.22 9.42 -12.78
CA ILE A 250 -5.95 8.77 -13.07
C ILE A 250 -5.16 9.72 -13.98
N VAL A 251 -3.97 10.07 -13.52
CA VAL A 251 -3.02 10.89 -14.28
C VAL A 251 -1.89 10.00 -14.78
N LYS A 252 -1.09 10.48 -15.73
CA LYS A 252 -0.08 9.65 -16.40
C LYS A 252 1.28 10.33 -16.46
N ILE A 253 2.35 9.57 -16.25
CA ILE A 253 3.71 9.91 -16.68
C ILE A 253 4.03 9.00 -17.87
N PRO A 254 4.12 9.53 -19.11
CA PRO A 254 4.33 8.70 -20.29
C PRO A 254 5.63 7.91 -20.23
N ALA A 255 5.68 6.80 -20.98
CA ALA A 255 6.88 6.02 -21.20
C ALA A 255 8.07 6.89 -21.61
N GLY A 256 9.21 6.71 -20.91
CA GLY A 256 10.45 7.47 -21.16
C GLY A 256 10.41 8.95 -20.76
N GLN A 257 9.28 9.48 -20.28
CA GLN A 257 9.16 10.87 -19.83
C GLN A 257 9.25 10.99 -18.32
N THR A 258 9.67 12.14 -17.82
CA THR A 258 9.81 12.39 -16.36
C THR A 258 8.85 13.45 -15.84
N ASP A 259 7.96 13.94 -16.69
CA ASP A 259 6.89 14.89 -16.36
C ASP A 259 5.52 14.26 -16.58
N PHE A 260 4.51 14.76 -15.88
CA PHE A 260 3.14 14.37 -16.13
C PHE A 260 2.67 14.77 -17.54
N ASP A 261 1.86 13.93 -18.15
CA ASP A 261 1.04 14.29 -19.31
C ASP A 261 -0.20 15.05 -18.83
N LEU A 262 -0.13 16.38 -18.89
CA LEU A 262 -1.22 17.25 -18.45
C LEU A 262 -2.50 17.13 -19.30
N ASN A 263 -2.42 16.46 -20.46
CA ASN A 263 -3.61 16.18 -21.28
C ASN A 263 -4.28 14.85 -20.90
N TYR A 264 -3.64 14.02 -20.08
CA TYR A 264 -4.20 12.78 -19.59
C TYR A 264 -4.78 12.99 -18.18
N ASP A 265 -6.08 13.21 -18.12
CA ASP A 265 -6.85 13.39 -16.89
C ASP A 265 -8.11 12.52 -16.91
N PHE A 266 -7.94 11.24 -16.58
CA PHE A 266 -9.06 10.30 -16.62
C PHE A 266 -9.94 10.42 -15.37
N LYS A 267 -11.04 11.18 -15.45
CA LYS A 267 -12.06 11.30 -14.38
C LYS A 267 -12.91 10.03 -14.27
N VAL A 268 -12.41 9.03 -13.54
CA VAL A 268 -12.95 7.67 -13.51
C VAL A 268 -14.43 7.59 -13.16
N VAL A 269 -14.92 8.34 -12.17
CA VAL A 269 -16.34 8.28 -11.77
C VAL A 269 -17.24 8.97 -12.81
N ASP A 270 -16.79 10.08 -13.39
CA ASP A 270 -17.53 10.80 -14.42
C ASP A 270 -17.77 9.94 -15.67
N ALA A 271 -16.81 9.08 -16.01
CA ALA A 271 -16.85 8.21 -17.19
C ALA A 271 -17.89 7.08 -17.10
N ILE A 272 -18.50 6.83 -15.93
CA ILE A 272 -19.57 5.83 -15.79
C ILE A 272 -20.85 6.30 -16.49
N SER A 273 -21.33 7.51 -16.14
CA SER A 273 -22.52 8.10 -16.75
C SER A 273 -22.65 9.60 -16.45
N PRO A 274 -23.48 10.36 -17.21
CA PRO A 274 -23.73 11.77 -16.94
C PRO A 274 -24.32 12.07 -15.56
N ALA A 275 -24.97 11.09 -14.92
CA ALA A 275 -25.48 11.25 -13.55
C ALA A 275 -24.33 11.18 -12.52
N HIS A 276 -23.35 10.29 -12.74
CA HIS A 276 -22.17 10.16 -11.89
C HIS A 276 -21.30 11.41 -11.94
N ALA A 277 -21.21 12.06 -13.11
CA ALA A 277 -20.48 13.32 -13.26
C ALA A 277 -21.00 14.47 -12.37
N LYS A 278 -22.25 14.37 -11.90
CA LYS A 278 -22.90 15.35 -11.02
C LYS A 278 -22.83 14.96 -9.53
N MET A 279 -22.17 13.85 -9.21
CA MET A 279 -21.94 13.42 -7.84
C MET A 279 -21.09 14.46 -7.10
N PRO A 280 -21.54 15.01 -5.97
CA PRO A 280 -20.85 16.14 -5.35
C PRO A 280 -19.52 15.76 -4.67
N ILE A 281 -19.39 14.53 -4.15
CA ILE A 281 -18.13 14.02 -3.60
C ILE A 281 -17.82 12.65 -4.20
N GLN A 282 -16.76 12.54 -4.96
CA GLN A 282 -16.38 11.27 -5.56
C GLN A 282 -15.16 10.70 -4.86
N VAL A 283 -15.08 9.38 -4.76
CA VAL A 283 -13.96 8.69 -4.12
C VAL A 283 -13.51 7.52 -4.96
N MET A 284 -12.21 7.40 -5.16
CA MET A 284 -11.57 6.18 -5.64
C MET A 284 -10.72 5.57 -4.54
N GLY A 285 -10.79 4.25 -4.41
CA GLY A 285 -10.03 3.48 -3.44
C GLY A 285 -9.48 2.22 -4.08
N LYS A 286 -8.21 1.94 -3.78
CA LYS A 286 -7.41 0.89 -4.42
C LYS A 286 -7.33 1.05 -5.95
N PHE A 287 -6.18 0.68 -6.48
CA PHE A 287 -5.94 0.64 -7.91
C PHE A 287 -4.85 -0.38 -8.14
N THR A 288 -5.02 -1.23 -9.15
CA THR A 288 -3.98 -2.17 -9.56
C THR A 288 -4.02 -2.27 -11.07
N TYR A 289 -2.89 -1.92 -11.70
CA TYR A 289 -2.65 -2.24 -13.09
C TYR A 289 -2.56 -3.75 -13.29
N HIS A 290 -3.23 -4.26 -14.32
CA HIS A 290 -3.16 -5.67 -14.72
C HIS A 290 -2.25 -5.84 -15.93
N LYS A 291 -2.79 -5.69 -17.14
CA LYS A 291 -2.10 -5.83 -18.42
C LYS A 291 -2.94 -5.25 -19.56
N ASN A 292 -2.31 -4.97 -20.70
CA ASN A 292 -2.98 -4.50 -21.92
C ASN A 292 -3.83 -3.22 -21.70
N GLY A 293 -3.28 -2.26 -20.96
CA GLY A 293 -3.97 -1.01 -20.65
C GLY A 293 -5.17 -1.15 -19.71
N LYS A 294 -5.36 -2.33 -19.07
CA LYS A 294 -6.45 -2.56 -18.12
C LYS A 294 -5.98 -2.46 -16.68
N ALA A 295 -6.79 -1.82 -15.86
CA ALA A 295 -6.60 -1.75 -14.42
C ALA A 295 -7.92 -1.97 -13.69
N TYR A 296 -7.84 -2.17 -12.38
CA TYR A 296 -9.01 -2.36 -11.53
C TYR A 296 -8.97 -1.41 -10.34
N ALA A 297 -10.13 -0.96 -9.89
CA ALA A 297 -10.28 -0.05 -8.75
C ALA A 297 -11.62 -0.27 -8.06
N ASN A 298 -11.79 0.30 -6.86
CA ASN A 298 -13.11 0.48 -6.25
C ASN A 298 -13.47 1.98 -6.28
N ILE A 299 -14.59 2.34 -6.90
CA ILE A 299 -14.98 3.74 -7.06
C ILE A 299 -16.40 3.97 -6.56
N SER A 300 -16.67 5.16 -6.03
CA SER A 300 -18.01 5.56 -5.61
C SER A 300 -18.98 5.56 -6.80
N THR A 301 -20.07 4.80 -6.70
CA THR A 301 -21.16 4.74 -7.70
C THR A 301 -22.50 5.21 -7.14
N SER A 302 -22.56 5.50 -5.84
CA SER A 302 -23.76 5.95 -5.16
C SER A 302 -23.43 6.86 -3.97
N PHE A 303 -24.47 7.34 -3.28
CA PHE A 303 -24.33 8.11 -2.04
C PHE A 303 -25.35 7.73 -0.99
N PRO A 304 -25.01 7.91 0.29
CA PRO A 304 -25.98 7.92 1.37
C PRO A 304 -27.01 9.05 1.15
N GLN A 305 -28.28 8.77 1.44
CA GLN A 305 -29.36 9.75 1.28
C GLN A 305 -29.18 10.96 2.19
N GLU A 306 -28.56 10.77 3.35
CA GLU A 306 -28.24 11.81 4.31
C GLU A 306 -27.25 12.83 3.74
N ILE A 307 -26.29 12.37 2.92
CA ILE A 307 -25.35 13.26 2.23
C ILE A 307 -26.10 14.05 1.14
N LEU A 308 -26.95 13.37 0.37
CA LEU A 308 -27.78 14.03 -0.65
C LEU A 308 -28.72 15.08 -0.05
N ALA A 309 -29.23 14.84 1.16
CA ALA A 309 -30.06 15.80 1.88
C ALA A 309 -29.27 17.07 2.28
N ILE A 310 -28.04 16.91 2.78
CA ILE A 310 -27.15 18.05 3.08
C ILE A 310 -26.89 18.85 1.80
N PHE A 311 -26.56 18.19 0.69
CA PHE A 311 -26.33 18.87 -0.59
C PHE A 311 -27.56 19.58 -1.13
N LYS A 312 -28.75 19.06 -0.89
CA LYS A 312 -30.00 19.72 -1.30
C LYS A 312 -30.21 21.04 -0.55
N GLU A 313 -29.84 21.11 0.73
CA GLU A 313 -29.95 22.32 1.55
C GLU A 313 -28.77 23.29 1.34
N LYS A 314 -27.57 22.74 1.17
CA LYS A 314 -26.29 23.46 1.04
C LYS A 314 -25.57 22.98 -0.24
N PRO A 315 -26.03 23.40 -1.43
CA PRO A 315 -25.45 22.93 -2.70
C PRO A 315 -24.05 23.46 -2.97
N ASP A 316 -23.68 24.57 -2.33
CA ASP A 316 -22.32 25.11 -2.37
C ASP A 316 -21.57 24.70 -1.10
N PHE A 317 -20.43 24.05 -1.28
CA PHE A 317 -19.55 23.63 -0.18
C PHE A 317 -19.01 24.82 0.64
N SER A 318 -19.00 26.04 0.12
CA SER A 318 -18.67 27.24 0.91
C SER A 318 -19.63 27.46 2.09
N GLN A 319 -20.83 26.84 2.04
CA GLN A 319 -21.86 26.91 3.08
C GLN A 319 -21.74 25.78 4.12
N TRP A 320 -20.83 24.82 3.89
CA TRP A 320 -20.65 23.68 4.77
C TRP A 320 -19.82 24.06 5.99
N THR A 321 -20.31 23.68 7.17
CA THR A 321 -19.56 23.83 8.41
C THR A 321 -18.55 22.69 8.56
N PRO A 322 -17.52 22.81 9.42
CA PRO A 322 -16.62 21.71 9.73
C PRO A 322 -17.36 20.41 10.14
N GLU A 323 -18.49 20.53 10.84
CA GLU A 323 -19.34 19.41 11.24
C GLU A 323 -20.02 18.74 10.03
N ASP A 324 -20.47 19.50 9.03
CA ASP A 324 -21.02 18.94 7.78
C ASP A 324 -19.97 18.09 7.07
N PHE A 325 -18.75 18.61 6.93
CA PHE A 325 -17.62 17.87 6.33
C PHE A 325 -17.27 16.61 7.11
N GLN A 326 -17.18 16.70 8.44
CA GLN A 326 -16.90 15.54 9.29
C GLN A 326 -18.00 14.48 9.18
N LYS A 327 -19.27 14.88 9.18
CA LYS A 327 -20.41 13.98 9.03
C LYS A 327 -20.41 13.30 7.66
N ALA A 328 -20.23 14.06 6.58
CA ALA A 328 -20.17 13.52 5.23
C ALA A 328 -18.99 12.54 5.09
N PHE A 329 -17.80 12.91 5.57
CA PHE A 329 -16.63 12.04 5.54
C PHE A 329 -16.86 10.74 6.31
N ALA A 330 -17.42 10.82 7.52
CA ALA A 330 -17.74 9.64 8.33
C ALA A 330 -18.71 8.69 7.60
N LEU A 331 -19.76 9.24 6.99
CA LEU A 331 -20.74 8.48 6.21
C LEU A 331 -20.13 7.86 4.95
N LEU A 332 -19.35 8.62 4.17
CA LEU A 332 -18.66 8.10 2.97
C LEU A 332 -17.68 6.97 3.33
N ARG A 333 -17.00 7.09 4.48
CA ARG A 333 -16.04 6.09 4.95
C ARG A 333 -16.73 4.79 5.33
N SER A 334 -17.88 4.83 6.00
CA SER A 334 -18.56 3.64 6.52
C SER A 334 -19.57 3.00 5.55
N SER A 335 -19.98 3.71 4.49
CA SER A 335 -21.05 3.24 3.60
C SER A 335 -20.51 2.40 2.42
N SER A 336 -21.29 1.40 2.01
CA SER A 336 -21.02 0.53 0.86
C SER A 336 -21.32 1.21 -0.48
N ILE A 337 -20.80 2.42 -0.68
CA ILE A 337 -21.15 3.30 -1.81
C ILE A 337 -20.39 3.01 -3.11
N GLY A 338 -19.37 2.16 -3.03
CA GLY A 338 -18.46 1.89 -4.13
C GLY A 338 -18.70 0.53 -4.76
N GLN A 339 -18.33 0.43 -6.03
CA GLN A 339 -18.26 -0.84 -6.75
C GLN A 339 -16.87 -1.03 -7.34
N TYR A 340 -16.47 -2.30 -7.45
CA TYR A 340 -15.27 -2.67 -8.17
C TYR A 340 -15.50 -2.50 -9.68
N VAL A 341 -14.50 -1.97 -10.36
CA VAL A 341 -14.57 -1.65 -11.79
C VAL A 341 -13.31 -2.12 -12.52
N GLU A 342 -13.49 -2.46 -13.78
CA GLU A 342 -12.45 -2.52 -14.79
C GLU A 342 -12.31 -1.15 -15.44
N LEU A 343 -11.08 -0.71 -15.63
CA LEU A 343 -10.70 0.56 -16.21
C LEU A 343 -9.97 0.28 -17.52
N ASP A 344 -10.41 0.93 -18.59
CA ASP A 344 -9.63 1.06 -19.82
C ASP A 344 -8.83 2.37 -19.76
N LEU A 345 -7.52 2.26 -19.60
CA LEU A 345 -6.64 3.41 -19.43
C LEU A 345 -6.34 4.12 -20.76
N GLU A 346 -6.50 3.45 -21.91
CA GLU A 346 -6.32 4.12 -23.20
C GLU A 346 -7.61 4.81 -23.64
N ALA A 347 -8.72 4.08 -23.62
CA ALA A 347 -10.03 4.60 -24.01
C ALA A 347 -10.67 5.50 -22.94
N GLN A 348 -10.13 5.54 -21.72
CA GLN A 348 -10.68 6.26 -20.58
C GLN A 348 -12.14 5.88 -20.29
N THR A 349 -12.41 4.57 -20.27
CA THR A 349 -13.75 4.03 -20.01
C THR A 349 -13.77 3.15 -18.77
N VAL A 350 -14.97 3.01 -18.18
CA VAL A 350 -15.18 2.27 -16.94
C VAL A 350 -16.28 1.23 -17.13
N LYS A 351 -16.02 0.02 -16.65
CA LYS A 351 -16.99 -1.08 -16.61
C LYS A 351 -17.12 -1.59 -15.19
N ILE A 352 -18.34 -1.56 -14.65
CA ILE A 352 -18.64 -2.14 -13.34
C ILE A 352 -18.50 -3.67 -13.42
N LEU A 353 -17.78 -4.25 -12.46
CA LEU A 353 -17.66 -5.70 -12.37
C LEU A 353 -19.00 -6.32 -11.92
N PRO A 354 -19.46 -7.39 -12.55
CA PRO A 354 -20.77 -7.98 -12.25
C PRO A 354 -20.77 -8.71 -10.90
N ASP A 355 -21.96 -8.93 -10.35
CA ASP A 355 -22.23 -9.89 -9.27
C ASP A 355 -21.42 -9.72 -7.97
N MET A 356 -20.95 -8.49 -7.69
CA MET A 356 -20.35 -8.10 -6.40
C MET A 356 -21.26 -7.11 -5.66
N PRO A 357 -21.50 -7.32 -4.35
CA PRO A 357 -22.10 -6.30 -3.49
C PRO A 357 -21.24 -5.02 -3.46
N GLY A 358 -21.88 -3.90 -3.13
CA GLY A 358 -21.17 -2.65 -2.90
C GLY A 358 -20.21 -2.75 -1.71
N SER A 359 -19.15 -1.94 -1.70
CA SER A 359 -18.23 -1.80 -0.57
C SER A 359 -17.72 -0.37 -0.46
N SER A 360 -17.11 -0.01 0.67
CA SER A 360 -16.53 1.32 0.84
C SER A 360 -15.22 1.44 0.07
N PRO A 361 -15.05 2.46 -0.81
CA PRO A 361 -13.75 2.73 -1.42
C PRO A 361 -12.65 2.95 -0.39
N TYR A 362 -12.99 3.48 0.79
CA TYR A 362 -12.03 3.74 1.86
C TYR A 362 -11.52 2.48 2.57
N ASP A 363 -12.23 1.37 2.50
CA ASP A 363 -11.85 0.13 3.18
C ASP A 363 -11.75 -1.06 2.21
N SER A 364 -11.74 -0.76 0.90
CA SER A 364 -11.55 -1.71 -0.18
C SER A 364 -10.19 -2.41 -0.15
N TYR A 365 -10.17 -3.63 -0.68
CA TYR A 365 -8.99 -4.45 -0.88
C TYR A 365 -8.99 -5.00 -2.32
N LEU A 366 -7.84 -4.94 -2.97
CA LEU A 366 -7.68 -5.37 -4.35
C LEU A 366 -6.28 -5.96 -4.51
N THR A 367 -6.18 -7.13 -5.14
CA THR A 367 -4.92 -7.70 -5.61
C THR A 367 -5.17 -8.51 -6.89
N ILE A 368 -4.10 -8.77 -7.63
CA ILE A 368 -4.11 -9.70 -8.75
C ILE A 368 -3.24 -10.88 -8.35
N ILE A 369 -3.73 -12.09 -8.58
CA ILE A 369 -3.02 -13.35 -8.37
C ILE A 369 -3.37 -14.25 -9.56
N ASP A 370 -2.37 -14.84 -10.22
CA ASP A 370 -2.57 -15.76 -11.35
C ASP A 370 -3.53 -15.23 -12.44
N ASP A 371 -3.37 -13.96 -12.83
CA ASP A 371 -4.23 -13.27 -13.80
C ASP A 371 -5.72 -13.10 -13.40
N LYS A 372 -6.09 -13.43 -12.16
CA LYS A 372 -7.41 -13.17 -11.59
C LYS A 372 -7.38 -11.96 -10.67
N VAL A 373 -8.49 -11.25 -10.61
CA VAL A 373 -8.65 -10.06 -9.77
C VAL A 373 -9.38 -10.45 -8.50
N TYR A 374 -8.76 -10.22 -7.34
CA TYR A 374 -9.34 -10.53 -6.04
C TYR A 374 -9.77 -9.24 -5.33
N CYS A 375 -11.06 -9.14 -5.04
CA CYS A 375 -11.74 -7.97 -4.50
C CYS A 375 -12.28 -8.26 -3.10
N GLY A 376 -11.78 -7.57 -2.07
CA GLY A 376 -12.30 -7.68 -0.71
C GLY A 376 -13.56 -6.83 -0.53
N VAL A 377 -14.69 -7.45 -0.24
CA VAL A 377 -15.98 -6.78 -0.04
C VAL A 377 -16.33 -6.82 1.44
N LEU A 378 -16.46 -5.64 2.04
CA LEU A 378 -17.13 -5.44 3.33
C LEU A 378 -18.40 -4.63 3.09
N ASN A 379 -19.56 -5.21 3.39
CA ASN A 379 -20.87 -4.58 3.29
C ASN A 379 -21.74 -4.97 4.51
N PRO A 380 -21.71 -4.16 5.59
CA PRO A 380 -22.44 -4.46 6.81
C PRO A 380 -23.95 -4.52 6.64
N SER A 381 -24.54 -3.71 5.74
CA SER A 381 -25.99 -3.70 5.51
C SER A 381 -26.52 -4.96 4.84
N GLU A 382 -25.66 -5.67 4.10
CA GLU A 382 -25.99 -6.94 3.46
C GLU A 382 -25.36 -8.14 4.21
N ASN A 383 -24.72 -7.91 5.36
CA ASN A 383 -23.99 -8.91 6.12
C ASN A 383 -22.93 -9.66 5.29
N VAL A 384 -22.18 -8.93 4.45
CA VAL A 384 -21.11 -9.49 3.61
C VAL A 384 -19.74 -9.05 4.13
N ASN A 385 -18.86 -10.02 4.31
CA ASN A 385 -17.43 -9.83 4.51
C ASN A 385 -16.71 -10.98 3.79
N ALA A 386 -16.22 -10.76 2.58
CA ALA A 386 -15.79 -11.84 1.70
C ALA A 386 -14.72 -11.39 0.70
N LEU A 387 -14.00 -12.36 0.13
CA LEU A 387 -13.16 -12.16 -1.04
C LEU A 387 -13.92 -12.66 -2.28
N TYR A 388 -13.99 -11.82 -3.31
CA TYR A 388 -14.53 -12.17 -4.62
C TYR A 388 -13.39 -12.31 -5.62
N GLU A 389 -13.50 -13.28 -6.53
CA GLU A 389 -12.62 -13.46 -7.67
C GLU A 389 -13.37 -12.99 -8.93
N TYR A 390 -12.75 -12.12 -9.71
CA TYR A 390 -13.16 -11.79 -11.07
C TYR A 390 -12.15 -12.39 -12.05
N ASP A 391 -12.66 -13.07 -13.06
CA ASP A 391 -11.88 -13.61 -14.17
C ASP A 391 -12.03 -12.70 -15.39
N PRO A 392 -10.99 -11.91 -15.75
CA PRO A 392 -11.05 -11.05 -16.92
C PRO A 392 -11.23 -11.82 -18.24
N ALA A 393 -10.82 -13.10 -18.30
CA ALA A 393 -10.90 -13.90 -19.52
C ALA A 393 -12.35 -14.32 -19.84
N THR A 394 -13.17 -14.57 -18.82
CA THR A 394 -14.58 -14.96 -18.97
C THR A 394 -15.55 -13.83 -18.67
N GLY A 395 -15.09 -12.77 -18.00
CA GLY A 395 -15.92 -11.67 -17.53
C GLY A 395 -16.85 -12.06 -16.37
N THR A 396 -16.54 -13.15 -15.66
CA THR A 396 -17.39 -13.69 -14.58
C THR A 396 -16.80 -13.43 -13.22
N THR A 397 -17.67 -13.25 -12.24
CA THR A 397 -17.30 -13.14 -10.82
C THR A 397 -17.85 -14.33 -10.04
N LYS A 398 -17.06 -14.79 -9.06
CA LYS A 398 -17.52 -15.73 -8.03
C LYS A 398 -17.01 -15.29 -6.66
N LYS A 399 -17.71 -15.70 -5.61
CA LYS A 399 -17.19 -15.57 -4.25
C LYS A 399 -16.12 -16.65 -4.03
N ALA A 400 -14.93 -16.26 -3.58
CA ALA A 400 -13.87 -17.20 -3.22
C ALA A 400 -14.11 -17.79 -1.82
N PHE A 401 -14.23 -16.92 -0.82
CA PHE A 401 -14.53 -17.30 0.57
C PHE A 401 -15.17 -16.15 1.35
N ASP A 402 -15.87 -16.49 2.43
CA ASP A 402 -16.43 -15.56 3.41
C ASP A 402 -15.52 -15.48 4.66
N ILE A 403 -15.60 -14.37 5.39
CA ILE A 403 -14.93 -14.15 6.68
C ILE A 403 -15.99 -14.00 7.75
N SER A 404 -16.08 -14.99 8.65
CA SER A 404 -17.02 -14.95 9.77
C SER A 404 -16.47 -14.21 10.99
N GLN A 405 -15.15 -14.23 11.19
CA GLN A 405 -14.46 -13.68 12.36
C GLN A 405 -13.06 -13.20 11.99
N GLY A 406 -12.54 -12.21 12.73
CA GLY A 406 -11.18 -11.66 12.55
C GLY A 406 -11.10 -10.33 11.79
N GLY A 407 -12.24 -9.71 11.46
CA GLY A 407 -12.30 -8.37 10.86
C GLY A 407 -12.32 -8.36 9.34
N ARG A 408 -11.97 -7.22 8.74
CA ARG A 408 -12.02 -7.02 7.28
C ARG A 408 -10.75 -7.50 6.60
N ILE A 409 -10.86 -7.98 5.37
CA ILE A 409 -9.68 -8.32 4.55
C ILE A 409 -8.85 -7.07 4.31
N SER A 410 -7.56 -7.13 4.63
CA SER A 410 -6.61 -6.04 4.41
C SER A 410 -5.34 -6.48 3.69
N GLY A 411 -5.16 -7.80 3.51
CA GLY A 411 -4.11 -8.39 2.69
C GLY A 411 -4.47 -9.83 2.32
N PHE A 412 -4.18 -10.22 1.09
CA PHE A 412 -4.28 -11.58 0.59
C PHE A 412 -3.14 -11.79 -0.42
N PHE A 413 -2.21 -12.69 -0.12
CA PHE A 413 -0.97 -12.82 -0.89
C PHE A 413 -0.72 -14.28 -1.24
N LYS A 414 -0.20 -14.52 -2.43
CA LYS A 414 0.35 -15.81 -2.83
C LYS A 414 1.86 -15.77 -2.62
N LEU A 415 2.42 -16.84 -2.05
CA LEU A 415 3.87 -17.01 -1.94
C LEU A 415 4.42 -17.61 -3.23
N GLY A 416 5.64 -17.21 -3.60
CA GLY A 416 6.28 -17.63 -4.84
C GLY A 416 5.86 -16.80 -6.07
N GLU A 417 5.27 -15.62 -5.85
CA GLU A 417 4.83 -14.68 -6.90
C GLU A 417 5.58 -13.35 -6.87
#